data_AF-A0A0N4Z5U2-F1
#
_entry.id   AF-A0A0N4Z5U2-F1
#
_cell.length_a   1.000
_cell.length_b   1.000
_cell.length_c   1.000
_cell.angle_alpha   90.00
_cell.angle_beta   90.00
_cell.angle_gamma   90.00
#
_symmetry.space_group_name_H-M   'P 1'
#
loop_
_entity.id
_entity.type
_entity.pdbx_description
1 polymer ?
#
loop_
_entity_poly.entity_id
_entity_poly.type
_entity_poly.pdbx_seq_one_letter_code
_entity_poly.pdbx_strand_id
1 'polypeptide(L)'
;MSSSSTLKGIGTKPGLEIWRVNKFNLEKLPLSQYGIFYKGDSYVVINTKHNDAWDIHFWLGENTSIDEQGTAAIMSVEIDNSLGGIPVQHREIQGHESPLFLSYFKKGLRYFDGGYETGFKHSTDKLENFKPRLLKCKGKRNVRVSQVELSPKSLNLGDVFILDLGLQIFVWMPPASGRLEKIKGIELAELMKKTERNGRPEVILLDSDYDECVDFWKHFGGKDALKTIKKADEVESDENYWKDNRQKIMLWRVCDKSGKVSVSLAQEGGLTKSNLDTNDAFIVDAVSGGVYVWLGKNSTPTERKKAYAWAEKYLEQAKRPAWTQISRVIEGSEPADFVQWFSGWDNPKKTQSFEPKLFQCSNESGRLIIEEIKNFTQEDLDGDDVMILDGGNQIFVWVGAGANKEERETAEATAKKYLATDALPRSKHASIDVIFQTKETPSFKKYFKHWDDELFKNELRSVENIRKILFR
;
A
#
# COMPACT_ATOMS: atom_id res chain seq x y z
N MET A 1 -12.25 -8.25 -34.55
CA MET A 1 -12.95 -9.40 -33.93
C MET A 1 -11.97 -10.19 -33.07
N SER A 2 -11.97 -10.00 -31.74
CA SER A 2 -11.55 -11.03 -30.75
C SER A 2 -11.72 -10.61 -29.26
N SER A 3 -12.24 -9.42 -28.92
CA SER A 3 -12.35 -8.96 -27.51
C SER A 3 -13.38 -9.70 -26.64
N SER A 4 -14.27 -10.53 -27.22
CA SER A 4 -15.38 -11.15 -26.48
C SER A 4 -15.00 -12.39 -25.65
N SER A 5 -13.87 -13.06 -25.91
CA SER A 5 -13.57 -14.34 -25.25
C SER A 5 -12.82 -14.19 -23.92
N THR A 6 -11.93 -13.19 -23.81
CA THR A 6 -11.05 -13.01 -22.65
C THR A 6 -11.77 -12.42 -21.42
N LEU A 7 -12.83 -11.64 -21.64
CA LEU A 7 -13.63 -11.01 -20.58
C LEU A 7 -14.67 -11.95 -19.96
N LYS A 8 -14.89 -13.12 -20.55
CA LYS A 8 -15.98 -14.02 -20.16
C LYS A 8 -15.63 -14.73 -18.83
N GLY A 9 -16.37 -14.39 -17.77
CA GLY A 9 -16.21 -15.01 -16.45
C GLY A 9 -15.29 -14.28 -15.48
N ILE A 10 -14.75 -13.12 -15.86
CA ILE A 10 -13.99 -12.24 -14.96
C ILE A 10 -14.88 -11.80 -13.79
N GLY A 11 -14.32 -11.79 -12.58
CA GLY A 11 -15.01 -11.23 -11.41
C GLY A 11 -16.21 -12.06 -10.91
N THR A 12 -16.36 -13.31 -11.39
CA THR A 12 -17.49 -14.18 -10.99
C THR A 12 -17.26 -14.95 -9.69
N LYS A 13 -16.00 -15.03 -9.22
CA LYS A 13 -15.63 -15.73 -7.99
C LYS A 13 -14.93 -14.78 -7.04
N PRO A 14 -15.23 -14.81 -5.73
CA PRO A 14 -14.50 -14.04 -4.73
C PRO A 14 -13.00 -14.31 -4.79
N GLY A 15 -12.20 -13.25 -4.67
CA GLY A 15 -10.74 -13.33 -4.68
C GLY A 15 -10.07 -12.39 -5.69
N LEU A 16 -8.74 -12.52 -5.78
CA LEU A 16 -7.89 -11.70 -6.62
C LEU A 16 -7.64 -12.39 -7.97
N GLU A 17 -7.76 -11.64 -9.05
CA GLU A 17 -7.36 -12.06 -10.38
C GLU A 17 -6.44 -10.99 -11.01
N ILE A 18 -5.35 -11.41 -11.67
CA ILE A 18 -4.35 -10.50 -12.25
C ILE A 18 -4.12 -10.84 -13.73
N TRP A 19 -4.08 -9.81 -14.56
CA TRP A 19 -3.72 -9.87 -15.96
C TRP A 19 -2.58 -8.90 -16.26
N ARG A 20 -1.68 -9.30 -17.16
CA ARG A 20 -0.61 -8.48 -17.70
C ARG A 20 -0.99 -8.05 -19.11
N VAL A 21 -0.72 -6.79 -19.44
CA VAL A 21 -0.92 -6.28 -20.80
C VAL A 21 0.18 -6.84 -21.71
N ASN A 22 -0.21 -7.34 -22.88
CA ASN A 22 0.69 -7.84 -23.90
C ASN A 22 0.12 -7.52 -25.27
N LYS A 23 0.76 -6.60 -26.02
CA LYS A 23 0.36 -6.19 -27.39
C LYS A 23 -1.15 -5.97 -27.52
N PHE A 24 -1.68 -4.99 -26.78
CA PHE A 24 -3.10 -4.62 -26.76
C PHE A 24 -4.08 -5.70 -26.25
N ASN A 25 -3.60 -6.78 -25.61
CA ASN A 25 -4.42 -7.85 -25.05
C ASN A 25 -4.11 -8.09 -23.56
N LEU A 26 -5.03 -8.75 -22.85
CA LEU A 26 -4.84 -9.19 -21.48
C LEU A 26 -4.43 -10.66 -21.41
N GLU A 27 -3.30 -10.93 -20.77
CA GLU A 27 -2.81 -12.28 -20.48
C GLU A 27 -2.99 -12.58 -18.99
N LYS A 28 -3.77 -13.61 -18.65
CA LYS A 28 -4.05 -13.96 -17.25
C LYS A 28 -2.80 -14.56 -16.60
N LEU A 29 -2.41 -14.03 -15.44
CA LEU A 29 -1.26 -14.52 -14.70
C LEU A 29 -1.62 -15.76 -13.84
N PRO A 30 -0.70 -16.74 -13.73
CA PRO A 30 -0.83 -17.82 -12.77
C PRO A 30 -0.60 -17.30 -11.34
N LEU A 31 -1.21 -17.95 -10.35
CA LEU A 31 -1.11 -17.59 -8.92
C LEU A 31 0.34 -17.49 -8.41
N SER A 32 1.26 -18.28 -8.97
CA SER A 32 2.69 -18.26 -8.60
C SER A 32 3.39 -16.95 -8.92
N GLN A 33 2.82 -16.16 -9.85
CA GLN A 33 3.37 -14.86 -10.26
C GLN A 33 2.68 -13.68 -9.56
N TYR A 34 1.73 -13.92 -8.65
CA TYR A 34 1.05 -12.83 -7.96
C TYR A 34 2.04 -12.09 -7.06
N GLY A 35 2.01 -10.76 -7.15
CA GLY A 35 2.97 -9.89 -6.48
C GLY A 35 4.28 -9.67 -7.23
N ILE A 36 4.45 -10.23 -8.44
CA ILE A 36 5.58 -9.94 -9.34
C ILE A 36 5.10 -8.96 -10.42
N PHE A 37 5.72 -7.79 -10.47
CA PHE A 37 5.40 -6.76 -11.46
C PHE A 37 6.67 -6.36 -12.20
N TYR A 38 6.61 -6.32 -13.52
CA TYR A 38 7.71 -5.85 -14.35
C TYR A 38 7.57 -4.34 -14.56
N LYS A 39 8.66 -3.59 -14.33
CA LYS A 39 8.67 -2.12 -14.42
C LYS A 39 8.33 -1.61 -15.82
N GLY A 40 8.60 -2.40 -16.84
CA GLY A 40 8.34 -2.07 -18.24
C GLY A 40 6.93 -2.44 -18.72
N ASP A 41 6.03 -2.93 -17.87
CA ASP A 41 4.67 -3.30 -18.31
C ASP A 41 3.56 -2.66 -17.48
N SER A 42 2.34 -2.81 -18.01
CA SER A 42 1.09 -2.48 -17.33
C SER A 42 0.26 -3.73 -17.00
N TYR A 43 -0.53 -3.65 -15.92
CA TYR A 43 -1.31 -4.77 -15.39
C TYR A 43 -2.73 -4.33 -15.06
N VAL A 44 -3.67 -5.27 -15.08
CA VAL A 44 -5.02 -5.10 -14.56
C VAL A 44 -5.22 -6.13 -13.44
N VAL A 45 -5.62 -5.67 -12.26
CA VAL A 45 -5.83 -6.46 -11.05
C VAL A 45 -7.27 -6.26 -10.60
N ILE A 46 -7.98 -7.34 -10.33
CA ILE A 46 -9.38 -7.30 -9.90
C ILE A 46 -9.50 -8.03 -8.57
N ASN A 47 -10.09 -7.34 -7.61
CA ASN A 47 -10.49 -7.93 -6.34
C ASN A 47 -12.01 -8.05 -6.30
N THR A 48 -12.51 -9.28 -6.32
CA THR A 48 -13.94 -9.58 -6.18
C THR A 48 -14.28 -9.79 -4.71
N LYS A 49 -15.07 -8.88 -4.15
CA LYS A 49 -15.54 -8.91 -2.76
C LYS A 49 -16.81 -9.78 -2.63
N HIS A 50 -17.23 -10.01 -1.39
CA HIS A 50 -18.57 -10.55 -1.11
C HIS A 50 -19.66 -9.52 -1.47
N ASN A 51 -20.79 -10.00 -2.00
CA ASN A 51 -21.96 -9.22 -2.46
C ASN A 51 -21.80 -8.47 -3.79
N ASP A 52 -21.12 -9.05 -4.79
CA ASP A 52 -21.05 -8.46 -6.14
C ASP A 52 -20.48 -7.03 -6.12
N ALA A 53 -19.43 -6.83 -5.33
CA ALA A 53 -18.67 -5.59 -5.28
C ALA A 53 -17.23 -5.86 -5.74
N TRP A 54 -16.68 -4.96 -6.54
CA TRP A 54 -15.38 -5.14 -7.17
C TRP A 54 -14.51 -3.89 -7.04
N ASP A 55 -13.21 -4.10 -6.84
CA ASP A 55 -12.20 -3.10 -7.14
C ASP A 55 -11.41 -3.54 -8.37
N ILE A 56 -11.31 -2.67 -9.37
CA ILE A 56 -10.46 -2.85 -10.54
C ILE A 56 -9.31 -1.88 -10.41
N HIS A 57 -8.10 -2.41 -10.37
CA HIS A 57 -6.87 -1.63 -10.35
C HIS A 57 -6.17 -1.80 -11.68
N PHE A 58 -5.69 -0.72 -12.29
CA PHE A 58 -4.73 -0.81 -13.38
C PHE A 58 -3.41 -0.22 -12.91
N TRP A 59 -2.39 -1.08 -12.88
CA TRP A 59 -1.06 -0.76 -12.38
C TRP A 59 -0.13 -0.43 -13.54
N LEU A 60 0.59 0.68 -13.43
CA LEU A 60 1.50 1.18 -14.45
C LEU A 60 2.93 1.13 -13.91
N GLY A 61 3.79 0.39 -14.60
CA GLY A 61 5.22 0.34 -14.32
C GLY A 61 5.91 1.67 -14.60
N GLU A 62 7.04 1.91 -13.95
CA GLU A 62 7.83 3.14 -14.13
C GLU A 62 8.31 3.34 -15.58
N ASN A 63 8.56 2.24 -16.30
CA ASN A 63 9.09 2.21 -17.66
C ASN A 63 8.10 1.65 -18.69
N THR A 64 6.81 1.52 -18.36
CA THR A 64 5.81 0.96 -19.28
C THR A 64 5.48 1.92 -20.41
N SER A 65 5.27 1.38 -21.62
CA SER A 65 5.03 2.17 -22.83
C SER A 65 3.66 2.84 -22.83
N ILE A 66 3.51 3.94 -23.58
CA ILE A 66 2.26 4.72 -23.63
C ILE A 66 1.08 3.86 -24.13
N ASP A 67 1.33 2.96 -25.08
CA ASP A 67 0.30 2.07 -25.63
C ASP A 67 -0.14 1.01 -24.61
N GLU A 68 0.76 0.50 -23.77
CA GLU A 68 0.40 -0.41 -22.68
C GLU A 68 -0.38 0.29 -21.57
N GLN A 69 -0.01 1.53 -21.21
CA GLN A 69 -0.77 2.35 -20.27
C GLN A 69 -2.20 2.58 -20.79
N GLY A 70 -2.32 2.98 -22.06
CA GLY A 70 -3.59 3.18 -22.72
C GLY A 70 -4.42 1.89 -22.79
N THR A 71 -3.77 0.75 -23.06
CA THR A 71 -4.43 -0.55 -23.08
C THR A 71 -4.97 -0.93 -21.70
N ALA A 72 -4.17 -0.78 -20.63
CA ALA A 72 -4.60 -1.10 -19.27
C ALA A 72 -5.83 -0.29 -18.85
N ALA A 73 -5.84 1.01 -19.18
CA ALA A 73 -6.95 1.91 -18.91
C ALA A 73 -8.20 1.59 -19.76
N ILE A 74 -8.06 1.22 -21.03
CA ILE A 74 -9.19 0.81 -21.87
C ILE A 74 -9.77 -0.51 -21.35
N MET A 75 -8.90 -1.46 -21.03
CA MET A 75 -9.32 -2.79 -20.57
C MET A 75 -10.01 -2.73 -19.20
N SER A 76 -9.56 -1.88 -18.27
CA SER A 76 -10.26 -1.69 -16.99
C SER A 76 -11.68 -1.16 -17.20
N VAL A 77 -11.89 -0.26 -18.18
CA VAL A 77 -13.21 0.24 -18.57
C VAL A 77 -14.06 -0.84 -19.26
N GLU A 78 -13.48 -1.68 -20.12
CA GLU A 78 -14.21 -2.80 -20.74
C GLU A 78 -14.69 -3.81 -19.70
N ILE A 79 -13.83 -4.15 -18.73
CA ILE A 79 -14.20 -5.06 -17.64
C ILE A 79 -15.27 -4.44 -16.76
N ASP A 80 -15.11 -3.17 -16.40
CA ASP A 80 -16.12 -2.43 -15.64
C ASP A 80 -17.50 -2.45 -16.31
N ASN A 81 -17.56 -2.16 -17.61
CA ASN A 81 -18.80 -2.24 -18.38
C ASN A 81 -19.41 -3.65 -18.37
N SER A 82 -18.57 -4.68 -18.44
CA SER A 82 -19.02 -6.08 -18.37
C SER A 82 -19.61 -6.46 -17.00
N LEU A 83 -19.20 -5.76 -15.94
CA LEU A 83 -19.69 -5.89 -14.57
C LEU A 83 -20.79 -4.86 -14.23
N GLY A 84 -21.44 -4.30 -15.25
CA GLY A 84 -22.56 -3.38 -15.11
C GLY A 84 -22.18 -1.96 -14.68
N GLY A 85 -20.90 -1.59 -14.79
CA GLY A 85 -20.41 -0.28 -14.40
C GLY A 85 -20.52 -0.02 -12.90
N ILE A 86 -20.49 -1.08 -12.08
CA ILE A 86 -20.51 -1.03 -10.61
C ILE A 86 -19.10 -0.94 -10.00
N PRO A 87 -18.05 -1.60 -10.55
CA PRO A 87 -16.72 -1.58 -9.94
C PRO A 87 -16.12 -0.18 -9.69
N VAL A 88 -15.41 -0.07 -8.56
CA VAL A 88 -14.54 1.08 -8.26
C VAL A 88 -13.22 0.89 -9.03
N GLN A 89 -12.81 1.90 -9.80
CA GLN A 89 -11.57 1.84 -10.56
C GLN A 89 -10.47 2.63 -9.87
N HIS A 90 -9.27 2.06 -9.80
CA HIS A 90 -8.10 2.64 -9.15
C HIS A 90 -6.92 2.66 -10.11
N ARG A 91 -6.28 3.83 -10.26
CA ARG A 91 -5.01 3.97 -10.98
C ARG A 91 -3.85 3.79 -10.01
N GLU A 92 -3.04 2.75 -10.24
CA GLU A 92 -1.90 2.41 -9.39
C GLU A 92 -0.58 2.71 -10.13
N ILE A 93 0.33 3.44 -9.48
CA ILE A 93 1.66 3.75 -10.03
C ILE A 93 2.72 3.00 -9.24
N GLN A 94 3.69 2.41 -9.94
CA GLN A 94 4.83 1.74 -9.30
C GLN A 94 5.44 2.60 -8.19
N GLY A 95 5.58 2.01 -6.99
CA GLY A 95 6.18 2.70 -5.84
C GLY A 95 5.25 3.72 -5.17
N HIS A 96 4.04 3.91 -5.67
CA HIS A 96 3.02 4.80 -5.12
C HIS A 96 1.64 4.15 -5.15
N GLU A 97 1.56 2.84 -5.00
CA GLU A 97 0.30 2.10 -4.98
C GLU A 97 -0.51 2.38 -3.71
N SER A 98 -1.84 2.22 -3.82
CA SER A 98 -2.79 2.50 -2.76
C SER A 98 -2.63 1.50 -1.61
N PRO A 99 -2.91 1.90 -0.35
CA PRO A 99 -2.93 0.95 0.76
C PRO A 99 -3.86 -0.24 0.50
N LEU A 100 -4.97 -0.01 -0.20
CA LEU A 100 -5.89 -1.06 -0.62
C LEU A 100 -5.21 -2.07 -1.56
N PHE A 101 -4.56 -1.61 -2.62
CA PHE A 101 -3.83 -2.47 -3.56
C PHE A 101 -2.71 -3.25 -2.88
N LEU A 102 -1.91 -2.57 -2.05
CA LEU A 102 -0.82 -3.19 -1.30
C LEU A 102 -1.34 -4.28 -0.36
N SER A 103 -2.52 -4.09 0.24
CA SER A 103 -3.11 -5.06 1.19
C SER A 103 -3.38 -6.43 0.58
N TYR A 104 -3.51 -6.53 -0.76
CA TYR A 104 -3.72 -7.80 -1.46
C TYR A 104 -2.47 -8.69 -1.48
N PHE A 105 -1.27 -8.09 -1.36
CA PHE A 105 0.00 -8.77 -1.48
C PHE A 105 0.70 -8.83 -0.12
N LYS A 106 0.20 -9.70 0.78
CA LYS A 106 0.76 -9.85 2.15
C LYS A 106 2.26 -10.18 2.17
N LYS A 107 2.76 -10.90 1.15
CA LYS A 107 4.19 -11.19 0.95
C LYS A 107 4.96 -10.05 0.29
N GLY A 108 4.35 -8.87 0.12
CA GLY A 108 4.89 -7.70 -0.56
C GLY A 108 4.89 -7.79 -2.09
N LEU A 109 5.12 -6.63 -2.71
CA LEU A 109 5.33 -6.50 -4.14
C LEU A 109 6.82 -6.67 -4.48
N ARG A 110 7.11 -7.29 -5.62
CA ARG A 110 8.45 -7.42 -6.19
C ARG A 110 8.46 -6.79 -7.57
N TYR A 111 9.34 -5.81 -7.77
CA TYR A 111 9.54 -5.17 -9.06
C TYR A 111 10.72 -5.79 -9.79
N PHE A 112 10.51 -6.18 -11.05
CA PHE A 112 11.57 -6.69 -11.92
C PHE A 112 11.81 -5.74 -13.09
N ASP A 113 13.07 -5.54 -13.45
CA ASP A 113 13.41 -4.80 -14.66
C ASP A 113 12.97 -5.58 -15.91
N GLY A 114 12.72 -4.86 -17.01
CA GLY A 114 12.24 -5.42 -18.27
C GLY A 114 10.72 -5.39 -18.41
N GLY A 115 10.23 -6.12 -19.42
CA GLY A 115 8.84 -6.12 -19.89
C GLY A 115 8.71 -6.84 -21.24
N TYR A 116 7.51 -6.89 -21.81
CA TYR A 116 7.27 -7.54 -23.11
C TYR A 116 8.05 -6.88 -24.25
N GLU A 117 8.19 -5.55 -24.26
CA GLU A 117 8.99 -4.83 -25.25
C GLU A 117 10.48 -5.23 -25.22
N THR A 118 11.01 -5.52 -24.03
CA THR A 118 12.42 -5.93 -23.85
C THR A 118 12.67 -7.43 -24.15
N GLY A 119 11.62 -8.20 -24.47
CA GLY A 119 11.75 -9.56 -25.02
C GLY A 119 12.24 -10.64 -24.06
N PHE A 120 12.13 -10.47 -22.74
CA PHE A 120 12.54 -11.51 -21.79
C PHE A 120 11.60 -12.73 -21.83
N LYS A 121 11.93 -13.70 -22.70
CA LYS A 121 11.48 -15.09 -22.56
C LYS A 121 12.17 -15.69 -21.34
N HIS A 122 11.37 -16.37 -20.52
CA HIS A 122 11.84 -17.25 -19.45
C HIS A 122 12.82 -18.25 -20.07
N SER A 123 14.12 -18.12 -19.82
CA SER A 123 15.12 -19.04 -20.38
C SER A 123 16.19 -19.38 -19.35
N THR A 124 16.35 -20.70 -19.19
CA THR A 124 17.58 -21.49 -18.95
C THR A 124 18.55 -21.01 -17.86
N ASP A 125 18.81 -21.91 -16.90
CA ASP A 125 19.69 -21.81 -15.71
C ASP A 125 20.31 -20.41 -15.46
N LYS A 126 19.59 -19.62 -14.64
CA LYS A 126 19.86 -18.21 -14.29
C LYS A 126 21.22 -17.92 -13.63
N LEU A 127 22.12 -18.90 -13.52
CA LEU A 127 23.36 -18.82 -12.74
C LEU A 127 24.63 -18.70 -13.59
N GLU A 128 24.62 -19.05 -14.88
CA GLU A 128 25.85 -19.00 -15.70
C GLU A 128 26.36 -17.57 -15.96
N ASN A 129 25.50 -16.54 -15.87
CA ASN A 129 25.86 -15.13 -16.08
C ASN A 129 25.19 -14.20 -15.05
N PHE A 130 25.15 -14.61 -13.77
CA PHE A 130 24.48 -13.84 -12.73
C PHE A 130 25.19 -12.49 -12.46
N LYS A 131 24.46 -11.38 -12.63
CA LYS A 131 24.95 -10.04 -12.29
C LYS A 131 24.59 -9.69 -10.83
N PRO A 132 25.57 -9.32 -9.99
CA PRO A 132 25.30 -8.82 -8.64
C PRO A 132 24.29 -7.68 -8.64
N ARG A 133 23.38 -7.68 -7.67
CA ARG A 133 22.41 -6.60 -7.46
C ARG A 133 22.27 -6.28 -5.97
N LEU A 134 21.96 -5.02 -5.69
CA LEU A 134 21.66 -4.55 -4.34
C LEU A 134 20.18 -4.22 -4.24
N LEU A 135 19.50 -4.80 -3.27
CA LEU A 135 18.11 -4.50 -2.97
C LEU A 135 18.04 -3.72 -1.66
N LYS A 136 17.16 -2.72 -1.61
CA LYS A 136 16.87 -1.92 -0.43
C LYS A 136 15.47 -2.26 0.04
N CYS A 137 15.35 -2.70 1.29
CA CYS A 137 14.09 -2.87 1.99
C CYS A 137 13.82 -1.59 2.78
N LYS A 138 12.76 -0.87 2.40
CA LYS A 138 12.36 0.36 3.06
C LYS A 138 10.85 0.39 3.29
N GLY A 139 10.45 0.79 4.49
CA GLY A 139 9.08 1.15 4.80
C GLY A 139 8.67 0.70 6.20
N LYS A 140 7.88 1.54 6.87
CA LYS A 140 7.41 1.28 8.24
C LYS A 140 6.32 0.21 8.32
N ARG A 141 5.38 0.21 7.36
CA ARG A 141 4.19 -0.66 7.36
C ARG A 141 4.12 -1.60 6.18
N ASN A 142 4.43 -1.05 5.02
CA ASN A 142 4.51 -1.76 3.76
C ASN A 142 5.96 -1.71 3.32
N VAL A 143 6.77 -2.63 3.87
CA VAL A 143 8.17 -2.72 3.47
C VAL A 143 8.22 -3.06 1.99
N ARG A 144 8.72 -2.11 1.20
CA ARG A 144 8.95 -2.25 -0.23
C ARG A 144 10.39 -2.64 -0.45
N VAL A 145 10.61 -3.47 -1.47
CA VAL A 145 11.94 -3.83 -1.90
C VAL A 145 12.19 -3.26 -3.29
N SER A 146 13.19 -2.40 -3.39
CA SER A 146 13.63 -1.79 -4.64
C SER A 146 15.08 -2.14 -4.94
N GLN A 147 15.42 -2.33 -6.21
CA GLN A 147 16.81 -2.46 -6.61
C GLN A 147 17.48 -1.08 -6.63
N VAL A 148 18.62 -0.96 -5.97
CA VAL A 148 19.44 0.26 -5.90
C VAL A 148 20.80 0.03 -6.53
N GLU A 149 21.54 1.10 -6.78
CA GLU A 149 22.91 1.02 -7.29
C GLU A 149 23.78 0.20 -6.32
N LEU A 150 24.61 -0.72 -6.86
CA LEU A 150 25.55 -1.51 -6.08
C LEU A 150 26.76 -0.65 -5.71
N SER A 151 26.55 0.30 -4.78
CA SER A 151 27.50 1.34 -4.41
C SER A 151 27.39 1.66 -2.92
N PRO A 152 28.50 2.01 -2.24
CA PRO A 152 28.46 2.43 -0.84
C PRO A 152 27.52 3.63 -0.63
N LYS A 153 27.37 4.49 -1.64
CA LYS A 153 26.51 5.68 -1.59
C LYS A 153 25.03 5.35 -1.44
N SER A 154 24.62 4.14 -1.79
CA SER A 154 23.23 3.68 -1.71
C SER A 154 22.87 3.10 -0.33
N LEU A 155 23.88 2.70 0.45
CA LEU A 155 23.69 2.17 1.80
C LEU A 155 23.44 3.29 2.81
N ASN A 156 22.69 2.99 3.87
CA ASN A 156 22.54 3.82 5.05
C ASN A 156 22.31 2.94 6.28
N LEU A 157 22.48 3.50 7.48
CA LEU A 157 22.34 2.75 8.73
C LEU A 157 20.89 2.60 9.24
N GLY A 158 19.91 3.12 8.52
CA GLY A 158 18.50 3.13 8.92
C GLY A 158 17.58 2.20 8.12
N ASP A 159 18.06 1.57 7.05
CA ASP A 159 17.27 0.67 6.20
C ASP A 159 17.98 -0.70 6.07
N VAL A 160 17.24 -1.75 5.68
CA VAL A 160 17.80 -3.10 5.44
C VAL A 160 18.19 -3.26 3.98
N PHE A 161 19.34 -3.88 3.71
CA PHE A 161 19.82 -4.12 2.35
C PHE A 161 20.08 -5.60 2.08
N ILE A 162 19.81 -6.05 0.86
CA ILE A 162 20.09 -7.41 0.42
C ILE A 162 21.08 -7.34 -0.74
N LEU A 163 22.30 -7.82 -0.52
CA LEU A 163 23.31 -8.00 -1.58
C LEU A 163 23.17 -9.41 -2.15
N ASP A 164 22.67 -9.48 -3.37
CA ASP A 164 22.43 -10.73 -4.08
C ASP A 164 23.56 -10.98 -5.09
N LEU A 165 24.36 -12.03 -4.85
CA LEU A 165 25.48 -12.48 -5.67
C LEU A 165 25.18 -13.80 -6.40
N GLY A 166 23.92 -14.25 -6.40
CA GLY A 166 23.51 -15.48 -7.08
C GLY A 166 23.56 -16.68 -6.14
N LEU A 167 24.75 -17.22 -5.88
CA LEU A 167 24.94 -18.34 -4.94
C LEU A 167 25.15 -17.90 -3.48
N GLN A 168 25.39 -16.61 -3.25
CA GLN A 168 25.45 -16.01 -1.92
C GLN A 168 24.50 -14.82 -1.86
N ILE A 169 23.76 -14.71 -0.77
CA ILE A 169 22.81 -13.62 -0.51
C ILE A 169 23.12 -13.07 0.88
N PHE A 170 23.62 -11.85 0.96
CA PHE A 170 23.82 -11.17 2.24
C PHE A 170 22.61 -10.32 2.58
N VAL A 171 22.10 -10.41 3.80
CA VAL A 171 21.08 -9.51 4.35
C VAL A 171 21.76 -8.64 5.39
N TRP A 172 22.01 -7.39 5.04
CA TRP A 172 22.67 -6.39 5.87
C TRP A 172 21.62 -5.61 6.66
N MET A 173 21.66 -5.77 7.99
CA MET A 173 20.68 -5.26 8.94
C MET A 173 21.37 -4.39 9.99
N PRO A 174 21.64 -3.11 9.67
CA PRO A 174 22.24 -2.19 10.63
C PRO A 174 21.41 -2.05 11.92
N PRO A 175 22.00 -1.64 13.05
CA PRO A 175 21.30 -1.56 14.34
C PRO A 175 20.06 -0.67 14.33
N ALA A 176 20.06 0.42 13.56
CA ALA A 176 18.96 1.38 13.47
C ALA A 176 17.96 1.07 12.33
N SER A 177 18.04 -0.10 11.71
CA SER A 177 17.06 -0.54 10.70
C SER A 177 15.79 -1.12 11.33
N GLY A 178 14.64 -0.83 10.73
CA GLY A 178 13.33 -1.14 11.32
C GLY A 178 13.06 -2.64 11.41
N ARG A 179 12.36 -3.09 12.46
CA ARG A 179 12.06 -4.52 12.68
C ARG A 179 11.33 -5.18 11.51
N LEU A 180 10.30 -4.52 10.97
CA LEU A 180 9.55 -5.03 9.82
C LEU A 180 10.44 -5.12 8.57
N GLU A 181 11.36 -4.18 8.38
CA GLU A 181 12.34 -4.21 7.29
C GLU A 181 13.30 -5.39 7.41
N LYS A 182 13.77 -5.69 8.64
CA LYS A 182 14.59 -6.88 8.93
C LYS A 182 13.85 -8.17 8.61
N ILE A 183 12.62 -8.32 9.09
CA ILE A 183 11.77 -9.48 8.79
C ILE A 183 11.59 -9.62 7.28
N LYS A 184 11.28 -8.52 6.58
CA LYS A 184 11.10 -8.52 5.12
C LYS A 184 12.35 -8.94 4.37
N GLY A 185 13.50 -8.41 4.78
CA GLY A 185 14.79 -8.72 4.17
C GLY A 185 15.11 -10.20 4.27
N ILE A 186 14.90 -10.79 5.45
CA ILE A 186 15.11 -12.21 5.70
C ILE A 186 14.14 -13.08 4.88
N GLU A 187 12.84 -12.77 4.91
CA GLU A 187 11.82 -13.51 4.16
C GLU A 187 12.09 -13.49 2.65
N LEU A 188 12.49 -12.34 2.12
CA LEU A 188 12.80 -12.20 0.70
C LEU A 188 14.06 -12.99 0.33
N ALA A 189 15.12 -12.95 1.14
CA ALA A 189 16.33 -13.74 0.89
C ALA A 189 16.03 -15.25 0.87
N GLU A 190 15.23 -15.73 1.81
CA GLU A 190 14.76 -17.12 1.87
C GLU A 190 13.89 -17.49 0.67
N LEU A 191 12.99 -16.59 0.25
CA LEU A 191 12.17 -16.79 -0.92
C LEU A 191 13.01 -16.87 -2.20
N MET A 192 14.02 -16.00 -2.36
CA MET A 192 14.95 -16.03 -3.50
C MET A 192 15.73 -17.35 -3.54
N LYS A 193 16.26 -17.80 -2.39
CA LYS A 193 16.91 -19.10 -2.25
C LYS A 193 15.99 -20.23 -2.71
N LYS A 194 14.77 -20.32 -2.18
CA LYS A 194 13.83 -21.42 -2.43
C LYS A 194 13.25 -21.42 -3.84
N THR A 195 12.83 -20.26 -4.34
CA THR A 195 12.00 -20.16 -5.56
C THR A 195 12.79 -19.79 -6.80
N GLU A 196 13.85 -18.99 -6.68
CA GLU A 196 14.60 -18.54 -7.86
C GLU A 196 15.76 -19.49 -8.20
N ARG A 197 16.27 -20.23 -7.20
CA ARG A 197 17.55 -20.98 -7.32
C ARG A 197 17.53 -22.37 -6.67
N ASN A 198 16.34 -22.96 -6.45
CA ASN A 198 16.11 -24.32 -5.95
C ASN A 198 16.86 -24.67 -4.65
N GLY A 199 16.98 -23.71 -3.73
CA GLY A 199 17.61 -23.91 -2.43
C GLY A 199 19.14 -23.87 -2.44
N ARG A 200 19.78 -23.71 -3.61
CA ARG A 200 21.25 -23.71 -3.76
C ARG A 200 21.99 -22.57 -3.05
N PRO A 201 21.47 -21.32 -3.02
CA PRO A 201 22.22 -20.21 -2.43
C PRO A 201 22.38 -20.28 -0.91
N GLU A 202 23.51 -19.80 -0.43
CA GLU A 202 23.76 -19.50 0.98
C GLU A 202 23.19 -18.12 1.32
N VAL A 203 22.44 -18.02 2.43
CA VAL A 203 21.93 -16.74 2.95
C VAL A 203 22.74 -16.39 4.20
N ILE A 204 23.31 -15.20 4.24
CA ILE A 204 24.21 -14.73 5.30
C ILE A 204 23.57 -13.50 5.92
N LEU A 205 23.21 -13.58 7.20
CA LEU A 205 22.62 -12.47 7.94
C LEU A 205 23.71 -11.69 8.66
N LEU A 206 23.76 -10.37 8.42
CA LEU A 206 24.69 -9.45 9.07
C LEU A 206 23.88 -8.50 9.96
N ASP A 207 23.87 -8.77 11.26
CA ASP A 207 23.05 -8.04 12.27
C ASP A 207 23.96 -7.39 13.31
N SER A 208 24.26 -8.08 14.41
CA SER A 208 25.23 -7.61 15.42
C SER A 208 26.64 -7.45 14.86
N ASP A 209 26.96 -8.18 13.78
CA ASP A 209 28.23 -8.22 13.06
C ASP A 209 28.17 -7.48 11.71
N TYR A 210 27.22 -6.54 11.56
CA TYR A 210 26.98 -5.79 10.32
C TYR A 210 28.22 -5.07 9.77
N ASP A 211 29.19 -4.71 10.61
CA ASP A 211 30.43 -4.03 10.25
C ASP A 211 31.65 -4.97 10.15
N GLU A 212 31.53 -6.23 10.58
CA GLU A 212 32.66 -7.14 10.69
C GLU A 212 32.94 -7.96 9.42
N CYS A 213 31.92 -8.22 8.59
CA CYS A 213 31.99 -9.13 7.44
C CYS A 213 32.84 -8.60 6.27
N VAL A 214 34.07 -9.11 6.15
CA VAL A 214 35.03 -8.72 5.11
C VAL A 214 34.52 -9.01 3.70
N ASP A 215 33.85 -10.15 3.50
CA ASP A 215 33.35 -10.59 2.19
C ASP A 215 32.26 -9.66 1.66
N PHE A 216 31.36 -9.19 2.53
CA PHE A 216 30.37 -8.17 2.17
C PHE A 216 31.04 -6.86 1.76
N TRP A 217 31.94 -6.33 2.59
CA TRP A 217 32.57 -5.02 2.35
C TRP A 217 33.51 -5.01 1.14
N LYS A 218 34.06 -6.16 0.72
CA LYS A 218 34.84 -6.28 -0.53
C LYS A 218 34.07 -5.78 -1.75
N HIS A 219 32.73 -5.95 -1.78
CA HIS A 219 31.88 -5.47 -2.87
C HIS A 219 31.63 -3.96 -2.85
N PHE A 220 32.02 -3.29 -1.77
CA PHE A 220 31.83 -1.86 -1.53
C PHE A 220 33.16 -1.09 -1.46
N GLY A 221 34.28 -1.71 -1.84
CA GLY A 221 35.61 -1.09 -1.80
C GLY A 221 36.36 -1.27 -0.48
N GLY A 222 35.91 -2.17 0.39
CA GLY A 222 36.54 -2.51 1.67
C GLY A 222 35.86 -1.87 2.88
N LYS A 223 36.35 -2.20 4.08
CA LYS A 223 35.75 -1.75 5.36
C LYS A 223 35.74 -0.22 5.54
N ASP A 224 36.64 0.49 4.86
CA ASP A 224 36.67 1.96 4.92
C ASP A 224 35.42 2.62 4.32
N ALA A 225 34.66 1.90 3.49
CA ALA A 225 33.39 2.38 2.96
C ALA A 225 32.38 2.69 4.08
N LEU A 226 32.44 1.97 5.22
CA LEU A 226 31.55 2.18 6.36
C LEU A 226 31.59 3.62 6.90
N LYS A 227 32.76 4.28 6.83
CA LYS A 227 32.96 5.67 7.30
C LYS A 227 32.18 6.69 6.46
N THR A 228 31.77 6.31 5.25
CA THR A 228 31.07 7.17 4.30
C THR A 228 29.56 6.93 4.24
N ILE A 229 29.07 5.93 4.99
CA ILE A 229 27.66 5.55 5.04
C ILE A 229 26.89 6.57 5.88
N LYS A 230 25.75 7.02 5.35
CA LYS A 230 24.86 7.97 6.02
C LYS A 230 24.24 7.36 7.27
N LYS A 231 24.15 8.16 8.33
CA LYS A 231 23.39 7.81 9.55
C LYS A 231 21.88 7.83 9.27
N ALA A 232 21.10 7.13 10.09
CA ALA A 232 19.65 7.04 9.93
C ALA A 232 18.98 8.44 9.90
N ASP A 233 19.48 9.35 10.72
CA ASP A 233 18.99 10.71 10.94
C ASP A 233 19.42 11.74 9.86
N GLU A 234 20.33 11.34 8.94
CA GLU A 234 20.82 12.18 7.82
C GLU A 234 20.14 11.84 6.47
N VAL A 235 19.26 10.84 6.47
CA VAL A 235 18.43 10.48 5.32
C VAL A 235 17.12 11.26 5.42
N GLU A 236 16.60 11.78 4.29
CA GLU A 236 15.33 12.52 4.28
C GLU A 236 14.26 11.76 5.07
N SER A 237 13.81 12.37 6.17
CA SER A 237 12.66 11.88 6.91
C SER A 237 11.41 12.11 6.04
N ASP A 238 10.49 11.16 6.05
CA ASP A 238 9.20 11.19 5.31
C ASP A 238 8.24 12.32 5.78
N GLU A 239 8.76 13.37 6.45
CA GLU A 239 8.04 14.30 7.32
C GLU A 239 7.27 15.44 6.63
N ASN A 240 7.40 15.70 5.33
CA ASN A 240 6.81 16.92 4.73
C ASN A 240 5.45 16.76 4.02
N TYR A 241 4.77 15.61 4.09
CA TYR A 241 3.58 15.39 3.24
C TYR A 241 2.21 15.53 3.93
N TRP A 242 2.10 15.34 5.25
CA TRP A 242 0.77 15.06 5.86
C TRP A 242 0.17 16.14 6.76
N LYS A 243 0.93 17.13 7.24
CA LYS A 243 0.41 18.14 8.19
C LYS A 243 -0.34 19.32 7.56
N ASP A 244 -0.26 19.50 6.23
CA ASP A 244 -0.74 20.71 5.55
C ASP A 244 -2.07 20.57 4.78
N ASN A 245 -2.65 19.37 4.68
CA ASN A 245 -3.63 19.07 3.62
C ASN A 245 -5.11 19.11 3.99
N ARG A 246 -5.48 19.08 5.28
CA ARG A 246 -6.91 19.12 5.65
C ARG A 246 -7.58 20.48 5.36
N GLN A 247 -6.78 21.54 5.17
CA GLN A 247 -7.28 22.86 4.77
C GLN A 247 -7.13 23.16 3.26
N LYS A 248 -6.77 22.17 2.43
CA LYS A 248 -6.51 22.37 0.97
C LYS A 248 -7.29 21.40 0.06
N ILE A 249 -8.36 20.77 0.56
CA ILE A 249 -9.18 19.85 -0.24
C ILE A 249 -10.02 20.67 -1.23
N MET A 250 -9.91 20.37 -2.52
CA MET A 250 -10.63 21.09 -3.58
C MET A 250 -11.71 20.21 -4.18
N LEU A 251 -12.94 20.71 -4.25
CA LEU A 251 -14.03 20.06 -4.97
C LEU A 251 -14.32 20.85 -6.24
N TRP A 252 -14.15 20.22 -7.39
CA TRP A 252 -14.50 20.76 -8.69
C TRP A 252 -15.77 20.11 -9.21
N ARG A 253 -16.66 20.90 -9.80
CA ARG A 253 -17.89 20.44 -10.45
C ARG A 253 -17.71 20.45 -11.96
N VAL A 254 -18.08 19.36 -12.61
CA VAL A 254 -18.10 19.16 -14.06
C VAL A 254 -19.56 19.07 -14.49
N CYS A 255 -20.05 20.10 -15.17
CA CYS A 255 -21.45 20.20 -15.56
C CYS A 255 -21.61 20.64 -17.01
N ASP A 256 -22.69 20.20 -17.66
CA ASP A 256 -23.00 20.50 -19.06
C ASP A 256 -24.32 21.24 -19.30
N LYS A 257 -25.02 21.65 -18.23
CA LYS A 257 -26.32 22.34 -18.25
C LYS A 257 -26.38 23.60 -19.15
N SER A 258 -25.25 24.22 -19.46
CA SER A 258 -25.15 25.37 -20.37
C SER A 258 -25.13 24.99 -21.88
N GLY A 259 -25.21 23.69 -22.20
CA GLY A 259 -25.01 23.15 -23.56
C GLY A 259 -23.54 22.88 -23.91
N LYS A 260 -22.60 23.30 -23.05
CA LYS A 260 -21.16 23.01 -23.17
C LYS A 260 -20.61 22.62 -21.80
N VAL A 261 -19.86 21.51 -21.75
CA VAL A 261 -19.26 21.06 -20.48
C VAL A 261 -18.25 22.09 -19.97
N SER A 262 -18.46 22.56 -18.74
CA SER A 262 -17.58 23.45 -17.99
C SER A 262 -17.12 22.79 -16.70
N VAL A 263 -15.92 23.17 -16.24
CA VAL A 263 -15.39 22.77 -14.93
C VAL A 263 -15.18 24.01 -14.08
N SER A 264 -15.73 24.01 -12.87
CA SER A 264 -15.66 25.14 -11.94
C SER A 264 -15.38 24.67 -10.52
N LEU A 265 -14.64 25.45 -9.74
CA LEU A 265 -14.43 25.18 -8.32
C LEU A 265 -15.78 25.29 -7.59
N ALA A 266 -16.20 24.22 -6.93
CA ALA A 266 -17.47 24.14 -6.23
C ALA A 266 -17.32 24.42 -4.72
N GLN A 267 -16.25 23.93 -4.10
CA GLN A 267 -15.99 24.12 -2.67
C GLN A 267 -14.49 23.97 -2.38
N GLU A 268 -13.99 24.72 -1.40
CA GLU A 268 -12.66 24.57 -0.80
C GLU A 268 -12.82 24.22 0.68
N GLY A 269 -12.28 23.06 1.10
CA GLY A 269 -12.39 22.53 2.45
C GLY A 269 -13.81 22.18 2.90
N GLY A 270 -13.92 21.38 3.98
CA GLY A 270 -15.19 21.15 4.68
C GLY A 270 -16.31 20.55 3.82
N LEU A 271 -16.01 19.50 3.05
CA LEU A 271 -16.99 18.91 2.14
C LEU A 271 -18.17 18.26 2.89
N THR A 272 -19.36 18.36 2.32
CA THR A 272 -20.61 17.75 2.79
C THR A 272 -21.21 16.89 1.69
N LYS A 273 -21.94 15.81 2.03
CA LYS A 273 -22.62 14.98 1.02
C LYS A 273 -23.51 15.80 0.06
N SER A 274 -24.15 16.85 0.57
CA SER A 274 -24.99 17.76 -0.22
C SER A 274 -24.23 18.54 -1.30
N ASN A 275 -22.89 18.58 -1.27
CA ASN A 275 -22.11 19.20 -2.35
C ASN A 275 -22.09 18.35 -3.63
N LEU A 276 -22.43 17.07 -3.57
CA LEU A 276 -22.46 16.16 -4.71
C LEU A 276 -23.88 16.11 -5.31
N ASP A 277 -24.04 16.66 -6.51
CA ASP A 277 -25.29 16.66 -7.27
C ASP A 277 -25.37 15.41 -8.15
N THR A 278 -26.42 14.59 -7.97
CA THR A 278 -26.64 13.35 -8.74
C THR A 278 -26.64 13.53 -10.25
N ASN A 279 -26.92 14.74 -10.74
CA ASN A 279 -27.01 15.05 -12.16
C ASN A 279 -25.68 15.38 -12.82
N ASP A 280 -24.60 15.51 -12.05
CA ASP A 280 -23.32 16.03 -12.54
C ASP A 280 -22.15 15.14 -12.09
N ALA A 281 -20.94 15.41 -12.59
CA ALA A 281 -19.71 14.76 -12.15
C ALA A 281 -18.85 15.72 -11.31
N PHE A 282 -18.06 15.17 -10.40
CA PHE A 282 -17.26 15.94 -9.46
C PHE A 282 -15.85 15.38 -9.34
N ILE A 283 -14.90 16.26 -9.02
CA ILE A 283 -13.48 15.91 -8.85
C ILE A 283 -13.04 16.42 -7.50
N VAL A 284 -12.62 15.51 -6.63
CA VAL A 284 -12.16 15.79 -5.28
C VAL A 284 -10.65 15.64 -5.26
N ASP A 285 -9.93 16.75 -5.11
CA ASP A 285 -8.52 16.71 -4.77
C ASP A 285 -8.39 16.60 -3.25
N ALA A 286 -8.23 15.37 -2.76
CA ALA A 286 -7.98 15.10 -1.35
C ALA A 286 -6.50 15.27 -0.97
N VAL A 287 -5.71 15.88 -1.87
CA VAL A 287 -4.29 16.14 -1.79
C VAL A 287 -3.49 14.87 -1.62
N SER A 288 -3.33 14.41 -0.38
CA SER A 288 -2.58 13.20 -0.04
C SER A 288 -3.45 11.94 -0.03
N GLY A 289 -4.78 12.08 -0.07
CA GLY A 289 -5.71 10.98 -0.34
C GLY A 289 -5.84 10.63 -1.82
N GLY A 290 -5.15 11.33 -2.71
CA GLY A 290 -5.33 11.21 -4.16
C GLY A 290 -6.47 12.06 -4.69
N VAL A 291 -6.75 11.90 -5.99
CA VAL A 291 -7.82 12.59 -6.70
C VAL A 291 -8.96 11.62 -6.96
N TYR A 292 -10.17 11.96 -6.53
CA TYR A 292 -11.35 11.14 -6.79
C TYR A 292 -12.21 11.77 -7.88
N VAL A 293 -12.68 10.97 -8.82
CA VAL A 293 -13.67 11.36 -9.83
C VAL A 293 -15.00 10.73 -9.44
N TRP A 294 -15.88 11.49 -8.81
CA TRP A 294 -17.21 11.04 -8.43
C TRP A 294 -18.21 11.27 -9.57
N LEU A 295 -18.95 10.23 -9.93
CA LEU A 295 -19.90 10.24 -11.03
C LEU A 295 -21.33 10.12 -10.51
N GLY A 296 -22.10 11.21 -10.66
CA GLY A 296 -23.52 11.22 -10.34
C GLY A 296 -24.28 10.22 -11.20
N LYS A 297 -25.31 9.58 -10.62
CA LYS A 297 -26.14 8.56 -11.27
C LYS A 297 -26.76 9.07 -12.56
N ASN A 298 -27.17 10.34 -12.58
CA ASN A 298 -27.80 11.00 -13.73
C ASN A 298 -26.81 11.82 -14.58
N SER A 299 -25.52 11.85 -14.23
CA SER A 299 -24.50 12.55 -15.03
C SER A 299 -24.40 12.00 -16.45
N THR A 300 -24.18 12.89 -17.41
CA THR A 300 -24.16 12.52 -18.83
C THR A 300 -22.87 11.79 -19.19
N PRO A 301 -22.86 10.92 -20.22
CA PRO A 301 -21.63 10.27 -20.68
C PRO A 301 -20.52 11.26 -21.06
N THR A 302 -20.90 12.44 -21.56
CA THR A 302 -19.98 13.52 -21.91
C THR A 302 -19.31 14.12 -20.67
N GLU A 303 -20.08 14.35 -19.60
CA GLU A 303 -19.57 14.81 -18.31
C GLU A 303 -18.62 13.78 -17.70
N ARG A 304 -19.01 12.50 -17.65
CA ARG A 304 -18.19 11.40 -17.10
C ARG A 304 -16.83 11.31 -17.79
N LYS A 305 -16.82 11.33 -19.14
CA LYS A 305 -15.59 11.26 -19.93
C LYS A 305 -14.71 12.50 -19.72
N LYS A 306 -15.31 13.68 -19.65
CA LYS A 306 -14.57 14.93 -19.43
C LYS A 306 -14.06 15.07 -18.00
N ALA A 307 -14.78 14.56 -17.00
CA ALA A 307 -14.33 14.58 -15.62
C ALA A 307 -13.03 13.81 -15.45
N TYR A 308 -12.90 12.64 -16.10
CA TYR A 308 -11.67 11.86 -16.10
C TYR A 308 -10.52 12.58 -16.79
N ALA A 309 -10.74 13.04 -18.04
CA ALA A 309 -9.71 13.76 -18.80
C ALA A 309 -9.29 15.07 -18.12
N TRP A 310 -10.21 15.71 -17.39
CA TRP A 310 -9.89 16.90 -16.61
C TRP A 310 -9.12 16.54 -15.34
N ALA A 311 -9.45 15.45 -14.64
CA ALA A 311 -8.69 15.00 -13.47
C ALA A 311 -7.21 14.74 -13.82
N GLU A 312 -6.93 14.12 -14.98
CA GLU A 312 -5.56 13.94 -15.48
C GLU A 312 -4.86 15.28 -15.75
N LYS A 313 -5.52 16.21 -16.46
CA LYS A 313 -4.98 17.56 -16.72
C LYS A 313 -4.80 18.39 -15.46
N TYR A 314 -5.68 18.20 -14.49
CA TYR A 314 -5.66 18.91 -13.22
C TYR A 314 -4.44 18.54 -12.41
N LEU A 315 -3.99 17.28 -12.44
CA LEU A 315 -2.73 16.88 -11.80
C LEU A 315 -1.56 17.75 -12.30
N GLU A 316 -1.47 17.99 -13.61
CA GLU A 316 -0.44 18.85 -14.20
C GLU A 316 -0.59 20.32 -13.76
N GLN A 317 -1.81 20.86 -13.83
CA GLN A 317 -2.09 22.27 -13.51
C GLN A 317 -1.88 22.60 -12.04
N ALA A 318 -2.33 21.71 -11.15
CA ALA A 318 -2.16 21.83 -9.71
C ALA A 318 -0.73 21.42 -9.26
N LYS A 319 0.17 21.12 -10.21
CA LYS A 319 1.55 20.66 -9.96
C LYS A 319 1.59 19.50 -8.98
N ARG A 320 0.59 18.62 -9.06
CA ARG A 320 0.56 17.38 -8.28
C ARG A 320 1.59 16.43 -8.87
N PRO A 321 2.26 15.62 -8.03
CA PRO A 321 3.20 14.64 -8.56
C PRO A 321 2.52 13.68 -9.55
N ALA A 322 3.24 13.25 -10.59
CA ALA A 322 2.70 12.36 -11.62
C ALA A 322 2.21 10.99 -11.08
N TRP A 323 2.71 10.60 -9.91
CA TRP A 323 2.32 9.41 -9.19
C TRP A 323 1.04 9.55 -8.35
N THR A 324 0.41 10.73 -8.35
CA THR A 324 -0.85 10.96 -7.62
C THR A 324 -1.94 10.04 -8.18
N GLN A 325 -2.63 9.33 -7.29
CA GLN A 325 -3.66 8.36 -7.64
C GLN A 325 -4.92 9.06 -8.14
N ILE A 326 -5.59 8.43 -9.10
CA ILE A 326 -6.93 8.81 -9.55
C ILE A 326 -7.86 7.62 -9.30
N SER A 327 -8.91 7.83 -8.49
CA SER A 327 -9.90 6.80 -8.20
C SER A 327 -11.28 7.22 -8.69
N ARG A 328 -11.93 6.35 -9.45
CA ARG A 328 -13.28 6.58 -9.97
C ARG A 328 -14.32 6.08 -8.98
N VAL A 329 -15.24 6.95 -8.60
CA VAL A 329 -16.28 6.67 -7.62
C VAL A 329 -17.65 6.86 -8.26
N ILE A 330 -18.58 5.95 -8.00
CA ILE A 330 -19.92 5.97 -8.59
C ILE A 330 -20.94 6.24 -7.48
N GLU A 331 -21.91 7.12 -7.77
CA GLU A 331 -22.97 7.42 -6.82
C GLU A 331 -23.70 6.17 -6.33
N GLY A 332 -23.77 6.01 -5.01
CA GLY A 332 -24.36 4.86 -4.33
C GLY A 332 -23.42 3.66 -4.15
N SER A 333 -22.19 3.72 -4.66
CA SER A 333 -21.13 2.73 -4.47
C SER A 333 -19.83 3.38 -3.99
N GLU A 334 -19.94 4.40 -3.15
CA GLU A 334 -18.79 5.16 -2.65
C GLU A 334 -17.93 4.35 -1.67
N PRO A 335 -16.61 4.22 -1.90
CA PRO A 335 -15.73 3.51 -1.00
C PRO A 335 -15.44 4.32 0.27
N ALA A 336 -15.09 3.64 1.36
CA ALA A 336 -14.92 4.28 2.67
C ALA A 336 -13.81 5.34 2.70
N ASP A 337 -12.78 5.17 1.88
CA ASP A 337 -11.67 6.11 1.71
C ASP A 337 -12.06 7.36 0.92
N PHE A 338 -13.14 7.34 0.15
CA PHE A 338 -13.75 8.53 -0.43
C PHE A 338 -14.68 9.23 0.58
N VAL A 339 -15.56 8.46 1.22
CA VAL A 339 -16.60 8.99 2.14
C VAL A 339 -15.99 9.74 3.33
N GLN A 340 -14.81 9.33 3.82
CA GLN A 340 -14.12 9.99 4.94
C GLN A 340 -13.84 11.49 4.72
N TRP A 341 -13.82 11.96 3.47
CA TRP A 341 -13.57 13.36 3.13
C TRP A 341 -14.82 14.24 3.22
N PHE A 342 -16.00 13.64 3.45
CA PHE A 342 -17.31 14.32 3.48
C PHE A 342 -17.99 14.19 4.85
N SER A 343 -18.66 15.25 5.27
CA SER A 343 -19.56 15.28 6.43
C SER A 343 -21.03 15.09 6.02
N GLY A 344 -21.88 14.62 6.94
CA GLY A 344 -23.33 14.47 6.69
C GLY A 344 -23.70 13.30 5.75
N TRP A 345 -22.86 12.27 5.68
CA TRP A 345 -23.14 11.06 4.89
C TRP A 345 -24.11 10.13 5.64
N ASP A 346 -25.37 10.54 5.79
CA ASP A 346 -26.40 9.77 6.50
C ASP A 346 -27.02 8.67 5.63
N ASN A 347 -27.18 7.50 6.25
CA ASN A 347 -27.52 6.22 5.63
C ASN A 347 -28.96 5.84 6.03
N PRO A 348 -29.95 5.82 5.12
CA PRO A 348 -31.28 5.33 5.46
C PRO A 348 -31.23 3.81 5.65
N LYS A 349 -31.21 3.38 6.92
CA LYS A 349 -31.53 2.02 7.40
C LYS A 349 -30.93 0.86 6.56
N LYS A 350 -29.61 0.77 6.53
CA LYS A 350 -28.97 -0.55 6.70
C LYS A 350 -28.41 -0.54 8.11
N THR A 351 -28.62 -1.61 8.88
CA THR A 351 -27.83 -1.86 10.09
C THR A 351 -26.36 -1.83 9.68
N GLN A 352 -25.74 -0.65 9.85
CA GLN A 352 -24.35 -0.41 9.52
C GLN A 352 -23.59 -1.25 10.53
N SER A 353 -23.12 -2.42 10.10
CA SER A 353 -22.16 -3.18 10.90
C SER A 353 -20.97 -2.25 11.07
N PHE A 354 -20.76 -1.77 12.29
CA PHE A 354 -19.57 -1.03 12.65
C PHE A 354 -18.36 -1.83 12.17
N GLU A 355 -17.54 -1.25 11.29
CA GLU A 355 -16.31 -1.86 10.82
C GLU A 355 -15.17 -1.40 11.73
N PRO A 356 -14.50 -2.33 12.44
CA PRO A 356 -13.38 -1.98 13.29
C PRO A 356 -12.25 -1.34 12.50
N LYS A 357 -11.58 -0.35 13.07
CA LYS A 357 -10.42 0.32 12.46
C LYS A 357 -9.21 0.19 13.36
N LEU A 358 -8.07 -0.16 12.78
CA LEU A 358 -6.80 -0.22 13.49
C LEU A 358 -5.92 0.96 13.05
N PHE A 359 -5.28 1.62 14.00
CA PHE A 359 -4.30 2.66 13.78
C PHE A 359 -3.01 2.29 14.52
N GLN A 360 -1.87 2.76 14.04
CA GLN A 360 -0.57 2.65 14.73
C GLN A 360 -0.04 4.06 15.02
N CYS A 361 0.50 4.22 16.21
CA CYS A 361 1.10 5.41 16.80
C CYS A 361 2.58 5.14 17.07
N SER A 362 3.46 5.79 16.31
CA SER A 362 4.92 5.57 16.35
C SER A 362 5.66 6.90 16.35
N ASN A 363 6.73 7.04 17.13
CA ASN A 363 7.63 8.20 17.10
C ASN A 363 9.01 7.91 16.47
N GLU A 364 9.21 6.72 15.90
CA GLU A 364 10.49 6.26 15.32
C GLU A 364 11.04 7.19 14.22
N SER A 365 10.18 8.02 13.61
CA SER A 365 10.56 9.07 12.65
C SER A 365 11.15 10.35 13.28
N GLY A 366 11.30 10.41 14.61
CA GLY A 366 11.70 11.62 15.34
C GLY A 366 10.53 12.54 15.75
N ARG A 367 9.30 12.20 15.33
CA ARG A 367 8.03 12.82 15.75
C ARG A 367 6.92 11.78 15.70
N LEU A 368 5.92 11.89 16.57
CA LEU A 368 4.79 10.95 16.63
C LEU A 368 3.85 11.05 15.41
N ILE A 369 3.60 9.91 14.78
CA ILE A 369 2.74 9.70 13.62
C ILE A 369 1.59 8.75 14.00
N ILE A 370 0.37 9.03 13.51
CA ILE A 370 -0.80 8.16 13.63
C ILE A 370 -1.34 7.89 12.22
N GLU A 371 -1.48 6.63 11.85
CA GLU A 371 -2.02 6.27 10.53
C GLU A 371 -2.85 4.97 10.63
N GLU A 372 -3.76 4.73 9.68
CA GLU A 372 -4.72 3.59 9.66
C GLU A 372 -4.17 2.35 8.94
N ILE A 373 -4.50 1.15 9.45
CA ILE A 373 -4.21 -0.16 8.87
C ILE A 373 -5.52 -0.81 8.39
N LYS A 374 -5.65 -0.99 7.07
CA LYS A 374 -6.82 -1.63 6.43
C LYS A 374 -6.65 -3.14 6.37
N ASN A 375 -7.76 -3.88 6.45
CA ASN A 375 -7.78 -5.35 6.39
C ASN A 375 -6.79 -6.00 7.37
N PHE A 376 -6.73 -5.45 8.60
CA PHE A 376 -5.75 -5.81 9.60
C PHE A 376 -5.92 -7.25 10.10
N THR A 377 -4.81 -7.80 10.56
CA THR A 377 -4.62 -9.12 11.15
C THR A 377 -3.80 -8.97 12.43
N GLN A 378 -3.68 -10.04 13.21
CA GLN A 378 -2.86 -9.99 14.44
C GLN A 378 -1.39 -9.65 14.12
N GLU A 379 -0.91 -10.02 12.94
CA GLU A 379 0.47 -9.77 12.50
C GLU A 379 0.78 -8.28 12.30
N ASP A 380 -0.25 -7.45 12.13
CA ASP A 380 -0.12 -6.00 11.96
C ASP A 380 0.04 -5.25 13.31
N LEU A 381 -0.03 -5.96 14.45
CA LEU A 381 0.25 -5.38 15.76
C LEU A 381 1.77 -5.29 15.97
N ASP A 382 2.29 -4.07 15.87
CA ASP A 382 3.71 -3.82 16.01
C ASP A 382 4.13 -3.72 17.47
N GLY A 383 4.93 -4.68 17.91
CA GLY A 383 5.43 -4.77 19.28
C GLY A 383 6.35 -3.61 19.69
N ASP A 384 6.85 -2.81 18.75
CA ASP A 384 7.70 -1.66 19.05
C ASP A 384 6.91 -0.34 19.16
N ASP A 385 5.59 -0.36 18.87
CA ASP A 385 4.74 0.84 18.82
C ASP A 385 3.46 0.70 19.67
N VAL A 386 2.64 1.75 19.67
CA VAL A 386 1.29 1.73 20.25
C VAL A 386 0.24 1.66 19.15
N MET A 387 -0.72 0.75 19.26
CA MET A 387 -1.81 0.58 18.31
C MET A 387 -3.12 1.08 18.91
N ILE A 388 -3.97 1.75 18.12
CA ILE A 388 -5.32 2.17 18.52
C ILE A 388 -6.32 1.36 17.70
N LEU A 389 -7.09 0.48 18.33
CA LEU A 389 -8.17 -0.26 17.69
C LEU A 389 -9.51 0.36 18.09
N ASP A 390 -10.20 0.97 17.12
CA ASP A 390 -11.56 1.42 17.29
C ASP A 390 -12.55 0.27 17.07
N GLY A 391 -13.11 -0.23 18.17
CA GLY A 391 -14.19 -1.21 18.23
C GLY A 391 -15.59 -0.58 18.36
N GLY A 392 -15.69 0.75 18.23
CA GLY A 392 -16.94 1.50 18.22
C GLY A 392 -17.29 2.04 19.61
N ASN A 393 -17.94 1.21 20.42
CA ASN A 393 -18.21 1.57 21.83
C ASN A 393 -17.01 1.29 22.76
N GLN A 394 -15.94 0.67 22.24
CA GLN A 394 -14.75 0.35 22.99
C GLN A 394 -13.55 0.62 22.09
N ILE A 395 -12.72 1.57 22.49
CA ILE A 395 -11.43 1.82 21.84
C ILE A 395 -10.36 1.15 22.68
N PHE A 396 -9.46 0.44 22.03
CA PHE A 396 -8.31 -0.18 22.68
C PHE A 396 -7.05 0.56 22.31
N VAL A 397 -6.26 0.94 23.30
CA VAL A 397 -4.88 1.39 23.14
C VAL A 397 -4.00 0.20 23.47
N TRP A 398 -3.62 -0.57 22.46
CA TRP A 398 -2.73 -1.72 22.61
C TRP A 398 -1.28 -1.23 22.59
N VAL A 399 -0.50 -1.57 23.60
CA VAL A 399 0.88 -1.10 23.76
C VAL A 399 1.84 -2.24 23.55
N GLY A 400 2.70 -2.11 22.54
CA GLY A 400 3.80 -3.02 22.26
C GLY A 400 4.82 -3.10 23.40
N ALA A 401 5.53 -4.23 23.48
CA ALA A 401 6.57 -4.47 24.48
C ALA A 401 7.79 -3.52 24.35
N GLY A 402 8.10 -3.08 23.13
CA GLY A 402 9.18 -2.14 22.79
C GLY A 402 8.75 -0.67 22.72
N ALA A 403 7.46 -0.38 22.85
CA ALA A 403 6.92 0.98 22.79
C ALA A 403 7.49 1.88 23.89
N ASN A 404 7.89 3.09 23.51
CA ASN A 404 8.50 4.04 24.42
C ASN A 404 7.46 4.89 25.18
N LYS A 405 7.96 5.64 26.18
CA LYS A 405 7.11 6.42 27.09
C LYS A 405 6.31 7.53 26.37
N GLU A 406 6.93 8.19 25.39
CA GLU A 406 6.30 9.28 24.65
C GLU A 406 5.15 8.77 23.76
N GLU A 407 5.34 7.63 23.11
CA GLU A 407 4.30 6.96 22.33
C GLU A 407 3.10 6.57 23.19
N ARG A 408 3.35 6.04 24.39
CA ARG A 408 2.31 5.66 25.35
C ARG A 408 1.43 6.83 25.75
N GLU A 409 2.06 7.90 26.26
CA GLU A 409 1.35 9.07 26.77
C GLU A 409 0.53 9.76 25.67
N THR A 410 1.09 9.79 24.46
CA THR A 410 0.45 10.48 23.34
C THR A 410 -0.61 9.63 22.63
N ALA A 411 -0.46 8.31 22.57
CA ALA A 411 -1.50 7.42 22.04
C ALA A 411 -2.77 7.45 22.89
N GLU A 412 -2.64 7.51 24.23
CA GLU A 412 -3.79 7.74 25.11
C GLU A 412 -4.45 9.10 24.86
N ALA A 413 -3.65 10.17 24.74
CA ALA A 413 -4.17 11.51 24.44
C ALA A 413 -4.85 11.55 23.06
N THR A 414 -4.29 10.83 22.09
CA THR A 414 -4.83 10.68 20.74
C THR A 414 -6.15 9.92 20.76
N ALA A 415 -6.24 8.78 21.45
CA ALA A 415 -7.48 8.02 21.59
C ALA A 415 -8.58 8.86 22.27
N LYS A 416 -8.22 9.66 23.30
CA LYS A 416 -9.13 10.62 23.96
C LYS A 416 -9.60 11.71 23.00
N LYS A 417 -8.68 12.30 22.23
CA LYS A 417 -9.02 13.32 21.23
C LYS A 417 -9.89 12.74 20.11
N TYR A 418 -9.58 11.53 19.66
CA TYR A 418 -10.37 10.79 18.68
C TYR A 418 -11.80 10.58 19.20
N LEU A 419 -11.99 10.11 20.43
CA LEU A 419 -13.32 10.04 21.05
C LEU A 419 -14.04 11.39 21.11
N ALA A 420 -13.34 12.48 21.37
CA ALA A 420 -13.92 13.81 21.54
C ALA A 420 -14.26 14.52 20.21
N THR A 421 -13.62 14.13 19.09
CA THR A 421 -13.74 14.80 17.79
C THR A 421 -14.44 13.97 16.72
N ASP A 422 -14.75 12.71 17.01
CA ASP A 422 -15.37 11.82 16.03
C ASP A 422 -16.85 12.15 15.79
N ALA A 423 -17.27 12.06 14.52
CA ALA A 423 -18.60 12.43 14.05
C ALA A 423 -19.65 11.30 14.22
N LEU A 424 -19.24 10.14 14.74
CA LEU A 424 -20.12 9.01 14.97
C LEU A 424 -20.89 9.18 16.29
N PRO A 425 -22.23 8.96 16.32
CA PRO A 425 -22.99 8.94 17.56
C PRO A 425 -22.58 7.73 18.42
N ARG A 426 -21.59 7.91 19.28
CA ARG A 426 -21.12 6.90 20.24
C ARG A 426 -22.02 6.89 21.49
N SER A 427 -22.15 5.72 22.11
CA SER A 427 -22.82 5.61 23.40
C SER A 427 -22.13 6.48 24.46
N LYS A 428 -22.87 7.03 25.41
CA LYS A 428 -22.31 7.71 26.59
C LYS A 428 -21.43 6.80 27.45
N HIS A 429 -21.43 5.50 27.18
CA HIS A 429 -20.61 4.48 27.83
C HIS A 429 -19.37 4.08 27.01
N ALA A 430 -19.00 4.83 25.98
CA ALA A 430 -17.78 4.55 25.22
C ALA A 430 -16.55 4.61 26.15
N SER A 431 -15.72 3.58 26.10
CA SER A 431 -14.55 3.43 26.97
C SER A 431 -13.26 3.33 26.16
N ILE A 432 -12.16 3.76 26.78
CA ILE A 432 -10.81 3.50 26.30
C ILE A 432 -10.19 2.48 27.25
N ASP A 433 -9.79 1.33 26.71
CA ASP A 433 -9.04 0.32 27.44
C ASP A 433 -7.59 0.30 26.97
N VAL A 434 -6.66 0.46 27.91
CA VAL A 434 -5.24 0.27 27.63
C VAL A 434 -4.90 -1.21 27.83
N ILE A 435 -4.36 -1.83 26.79
CA ILE A 435 -3.97 -3.23 26.75
C ILE A 435 -2.48 -3.30 26.49
N PHE A 436 -1.79 -4.25 27.12
CA PHE A 436 -0.37 -4.48 26.87
C PHE A 436 -0.19 -5.75 26.04
N GLN A 437 0.83 -5.76 25.17
CA GLN A 437 1.25 -6.97 24.45
C GLN A 437 1.35 -8.16 25.42
N THR A 438 0.83 -9.32 25.01
CA THR A 438 0.68 -10.56 25.81
C THR A 438 -0.39 -10.55 26.91
N LYS A 439 -1.07 -9.41 27.12
CA LYS A 439 -2.18 -9.25 28.09
C LYS A 439 -3.49 -8.92 27.39
N GLU A 440 -3.64 -9.33 26.12
CA GLU A 440 -4.81 -9.05 25.32
C GLU A 440 -6.06 -9.74 25.87
N THR A 441 -7.12 -8.96 26.01
CA THR A 441 -8.41 -9.44 26.53
C THR A 441 -9.21 -10.14 25.43
N PRO A 442 -10.12 -11.07 25.78
CA PRO A 442 -11.03 -11.68 24.80
C PRO A 442 -11.85 -10.63 24.00
N SER A 443 -12.16 -9.48 24.62
CA SER A 443 -12.90 -8.39 23.97
C SER A 443 -12.08 -7.67 22.89
N PHE A 444 -10.75 -7.65 22.99
CA PHE A 444 -9.85 -7.15 21.96
C PHE A 444 -9.65 -8.16 20.83
N LYS A 445 -9.38 -9.42 21.20
CA LYS A 445 -9.06 -10.50 20.25
C LYS A 445 -10.16 -10.75 19.22
N LYS A 446 -11.43 -10.54 19.59
CA LYS A 446 -12.60 -10.78 18.72
C LYS A 446 -12.60 -9.96 17.41
N TYR A 447 -11.84 -8.86 17.34
CA TYR A 447 -11.77 -8.01 16.14
C TYR A 447 -10.81 -8.54 15.08
N PHE A 448 -9.99 -9.53 15.41
CA PHE A 448 -9.07 -10.17 14.48
C PHE A 448 -9.69 -11.48 13.98
N LYS A 449 -9.70 -11.68 12.65
CA LYS A 449 -10.29 -12.89 12.04
C LYS A 449 -9.67 -14.18 12.55
N HIS A 450 -8.37 -14.15 12.81
CA HIS A 450 -7.60 -15.22 13.42
C HIS A 450 -6.70 -14.62 14.50
N TRP A 451 -6.67 -15.27 15.66
CA TRP A 451 -5.83 -14.89 16.78
C TRP A 451 -5.10 -16.13 17.30
N ASP A 452 -3.78 -16.02 17.39
CA ASP A 452 -2.88 -17.00 17.95
C ASP A 452 -2.26 -16.43 19.23
N ASP A 453 -2.67 -16.97 20.38
CA ASP A 453 -2.17 -16.56 21.70
C ASP A 453 -0.68 -16.85 21.90
N GLU A 454 -0.12 -17.70 21.04
CA GLU A 454 1.29 -17.99 21.02
C GLU A 454 2.05 -17.09 20.05
N LEU A 455 1.41 -16.24 19.23
CA LEU A 455 2.14 -15.39 18.26
C LEU A 455 3.20 -14.49 18.92
N PHE A 456 2.85 -13.92 20.08
CA PHE A 456 3.72 -13.02 20.84
C PHE A 456 4.50 -13.71 21.97
N LYS A 457 4.14 -14.95 22.33
CA LYS A 457 4.87 -15.79 23.31
C LYS A 457 5.92 -16.65 22.65
N ASN A 458 5.62 -17.09 21.43
CA ASN A 458 6.58 -17.73 20.56
C ASN A 458 7.61 -16.68 20.20
N GLU A 459 8.70 -16.82 20.93
CA GLU A 459 10.02 -16.37 20.61
C GLU A 459 10.37 -16.54 19.12
N LEU A 460 9.69 -17.40 18.35
CA LEU A 460 9.80 -17.63 16.90
C LEU A 460 9.91 -16.38 16.00
N ARG A 461 9.39 -15.20 16.40
CA ARG A 461 9.43 -13.96 15.59
C ARG A 461 10.36 -12.87 16.11
N SER A 462 11.18 -13.13 17.13
CA SER A 462 12.33 -12.26 17.39
C SER A 462 13.34 -12.43 16.26
N VAL A 463 14.05 -11.35 15.89
CA VAL A 463 15.14 -11.42 14.88
C VAL A 463 16.11 -12.57 15.22
N GLU A 464 16.35 -12.75 16.52
CA GLU A 464 17.26 -13.74 17.10
C GLU A 464 16.78 -15.20 16.96
N ASN A 465 15.48 -15.46 16.95
CA ASN A 465 14.94 -16.81 16.76
C ASN A 465 14.53 -17.12 15.32
N ILE A 466 14.12 -16.11 14.53
CA ILE A 466 14.04 -16.25 13.07
C ILE A 466 15.42 -16.71 12.54
N ARG A 467 16.51 -16.15 13.08
CA ARG A 467 17.89 -16.62 12.86
C ARG A 467 18.13 -18.07 13.29
N LYS A 468 17.59 -18.54 14.43
CA LYS A 468 17.76 -19.95 14.88
C LYS A 468 16.91 -20.96 14.09
N ILE A 469 15.75 -20.57 13.59
CA ILE A 469 14.80 -21.46 12.90
C ILE A 469 15.19 -21.66 11.45
N LEU A 470 15.64 -20.60 10.77
CA LEU A 470 15.97 -20.64 9.35
C LEU A 470 17.36 -21.22 9.05
N PHE A 471 18.25 -21.26 10.05
CA PHE A 471 19.66 -21.63 9.88
C PHE A 471 20.11 -22.82 10.76
N ARG A 472 19.22 -23.80 10.94
CA ARG A 472 19.60 -25.12 11.50
C ARG A 472 20.34 -25.99 10.50
#